data_AF-A0A3D3CQ10-F1
#
_entry.id   AF-A0A3D3CQ10-F1
#
_cell.length_a   1.000
_cell.length_b   1.000
_cell.length_c   1.000
_cell.angle_alpha   90.00
_cell.angle_beta   90.00
_cell.angle_gamma   90.00
#
_symmetry.space_group_name_H-M   'P 1'
#
loop_
_entity.id
_entity.type
_entity.pdbx_description
1 polymer ?
#
loop_
_entity_poly.entity_id
_entity_poly.type
_entity_poly.pdbx_seq_one_letter_code
_entity_poly.pdbx_strand_id
1 'polypeptide(L)' 'VIMLTAYDYRDDFSVWVSDTYVVKSSDLSGLKATIKQVVESRK' A
#
# COMPACT_ATOMS: atom_id res chain seq x y z
N VAL A 1 3.85 -5.27 5.42
CA VAL A 1 3.46 -5.91 4.15
C VAL A 1 2.65 -4.91 3.33
N ILE A 2 3.01 -4.67 2.06
CA ILE A 2 2.30 -3.74 1.14
C ILE A 2 1.53 -4.57 0.12
N MET A 3 0.22 -4.36 0.00
CA MET A 3 -0.63 -5.10 -0.94
C MET A 3 -0.99 -4.23 -2.15
N LEU A 4 -0.80 -4.80 -3.35
CA LEU A 4 -1.08 -4.14 -4.64
C LEU A 4 -2.34 -4.72 -5.27
N THR A 5 -3.38 -3.91 -5.40
CA THR A 5 -4.67 -4.30 -5.97
C THR A 5 -5.02 -3.41 -7.17
N ALA A 6 -5.73 -3.94 -8.17
CA ALA A 6 -6.20 -3.16 -9.31
C ALA A 6 -7.39 -2.24 -8.97
N TYR A 7 -8.03 -2.46 -7.83
CA TYR A 7 -9.19 -1.69 -7.39
C TYR A 7 -9.06 -1.29 -5.93
N ASP A 8 -9.72 -0.20 -5.60
CA ASP A 8 -9.69 0.44 -4.31
C ASP A 8 -10.67 -0.22 -3.32
N TYR A 9 -10.34 -1.43 -2.89
CA TYR A 9 -11.18 -2.23 -1.98
C TYR A 9 -10.93 -1.90 -0.49
N ARG A 10 -11.07 -0.62 -0.12
CA ARG A 10 -10.77 -0.16 1.24
C ARG A 10 -11.71 -0.71 2.34
N ASP A 11 -12.93 -1.12 2.00
CA ASP A 11 -13.95 -1.54 2.99
C ASP A 11 -13.98 -3.05 3.31
N ASP A 12 -13.53 -3.93 2.41
CA ASP A 12 -13.76 -5.39 2.56
C ASP A 12 -12.56 -6.19 3.16
N PHE A 13 -11.38 -5.56 3.33
CA PHE A 13 -10.14 -6.28 3.63
C PHE A 13 -9.40 -5.85 4.92
N SER A 14 -10.09 -5.26 5.89
CA SER A 14 -9.57 -5.20 7.27
C SER A 14 -9.29 -6.60 7.86
N VAL A 15 -9.72 -7.66 7.16
CA VAL A 15 -9.48 -9.08 7.45
C VAL A 15 -8.04 -9.54 7.11
N TRP A 16 -7.29 -8.85 6.24
CA TRP A 16 -5.91 -9.27 5.90
C TRP A 16 -4.92 -8.18 6.31
N VAL A 17 -4.06 -8.55 7.26
CA VAL A 17 -3.04 -7.77 7.99
C VAL A 17 -2.00 -7.14 7.05
N SER A 18 -2.41 -6.16 6.23
CA SER A 18 -1.51 -5.37 5.42
C SER A 18 -1.37 -3.98 6.03
N ASP A 19 -0.13 -3.54 6.22
CA ASP A 19 0.17 -2.23 6.81
C ASP A 19 -0.24 -1.09 5.84
N THR A 20 -0.33 -1.36 4.54
CA THR A 20 -0.71 -0.35 3.52
C THR A 20 -1.20 -0.98 2.20
N TYR A 21 -2.21 -0.35 1.59
CA TYR A 21 -2.76 -0.69 0.27
C TYR A 21 -2.34 0.34 -0.78
N VAL A 22 -1.90 -0.13 -1.95
CA VAL A 22 -1.56 0.72 -3.10
C VAL A 22 -2.31 0.21 -4.33
N VAL A 23 -3.04 1.10 -5.00
CA VAL A 23 -3.68 0.77 -6.28
C VAL A 23 -2.60 0.58 -7.34
N LYS A 24 -2.65 -0.53 -8.07
CA LYS A 24 -1.70 -0.84 -9.13
C LYS A 24 -1.79 0.23 -10.22
N SER A 25 -0.67 0.90 -10.44
CA SER A 25 -0.50 1.95 -11.44
C SER A 25 0.76 1.69 -12.26
N SER A 26 0.76 2.13 -13.52
CA SER A 26 1.97 2.17 -14.36
C SER A 26 2.96 3.23 -13.86
N ASP A 27 2.48 4.24 -13.14
CA ASP A 27 3.33 5.20 -12.43
C ASP A 27 3.70 4.68 -11.03
N LEU A 28 5.01 4.57 -10.78
CA LEU A 28 5.57 4.01 -9.54
C LEU A 28 5.85 5.08 -8.48
N SER A 29 5.57 6.35 -8.75
CA SER A 29 5.82 7.46 -7.81
C SER A 29 5.14 7.22 -6.45
N GLY A 30 3.86 6.86 -6.45
CA GLY A 30 3.08 6.58 -5.23
C GLY A 30 3.58 5.37 -4.45
N LEU A 31 4.03 4.32 -5.14
CA LEU A 31 4.62 3.15 -4.50
C LEU A 31 5.92 3.50 -3.76
N LYS A 32 6.80 4.27 -4.41
CA LYS A 32 8.07 4.72 -3.80
C LYS A 32 7.84 5.60 -2.57
N ALA A 33 6.87 6.51 -2.63
CA ALA A 33 6.48 7.34 -1.49
C ALA A 33 5.97 6.49 -0.32
N THR A 34 5.12 5.50 -0.61
CA THR A 34 4.57 4.57 0.38
C THR A 34 5.67 3.75 1.06
N ILE A 35 6.62 3.19 0.28
CA ILE A 35 7.75 2.44 0.84
C ILE A 35 8.58 3.33 1.77
N LYS A 36 8.86 4.58 1.37
CA LYS A 36 9.63 5.52 2.19
C LYS A 36 8.93 5.79 3.53
N GLN A 37 7.63 6.05 3.51
CA GLN A 37 6.85 6.27 4.73
C GLN A 37 6.87 5.06 5.68
N VAL A 38 6.70 3.84 5.15
CA VAL A 38 6.72 2.61 5.97
C VAL A 38 8.09 2.37 6.59
N VAL A 39 9.17 2.64 5.86
CA VAL A 39 10.55 2.51 6.35
C VAL A 39 10.87 3.56 7.41
N GLU A 40 10.43 4.81 7.23
CA GLU A 40 10.59 5.89 8.21
C GLU A 40 9.79 5.63 9.48
N SER A 41 8.57 5.11 9.35
CA SER A 41 7.69 4.80 10.50
C SER A 41 8.16 3.62 11.35
N ARG A 42 9.08 2.79 10.82
CA ARG A 42 9.67 1.65 11.53
C ARG A 42 11.05 1.95 12.15
N LYS A 43 11.57 3.17 11.94
CA LYS A 43 12.77 3.66 12.62
C LYS A 43 12.42 4.16 14.02
#